data_AF-A0A946C266-F1
#
_entry.id   AF-A0A946C266-F1
#
_cell.length_a   1.000
_cell.length_b   1.000
_cell.length_c   1.000
_cell.angle_alpha   90.00
_cell.angle_beta   90.00
_cell.angle_gamma   90.00
#
_symmetry.space_group_name_H-M   'P 1'
#
loop_
_entity.id
_entity.type
_entity.pdbx_description
1 polymer ?
#
loop_
_entity_poly.entity_id
_entity_poly.type
_entity_poly.pdbx_seq_one_letter_code
_entity_poly.pdbx_strand_id
1 'polypeptide(L)'
;MTKVAIIGSGPCGLSLLRAFQQAEEKGQKIPEIVCYEKQEDWGGLWNYSWRTGSDQYGDAIPNSMYRYLWSNGPKECLEFADYSFDEHFKQPIPSFPPREVLYDYILGRAKKANLKKYIQFNTTVTEAKFNGNQFEVSVLNKKNNTIASNNYDYLIVASGHFSVPYIPEYKGMKSFPGRILHGHDFRDAEEFRNKDVVVLGSSYSAEDIALQCYKYGANSVTIGY
;
A
#
# COMPACT_ATOMS: atom_id res chain seq x y z
N MET A 1 -30.59 -1.02 8.63
CA MET A 1 -29.87 -1.12 7.34
C MET A 1 -28.54 -1.77 7.64
N THR A 2 -28.12 -2.79 6.88
CA THR A 2 -26.86 -3.51 7.12
C THR A 2 -25.67 -2.56 7.02
N LYS A 3 -24.68 -2.71 7.88
CA LYS A 3 -23.48 -1.86 7.95
C LYS A 3 -22.19 -2.66 7.78
N VAL A 4 -21.30 -2.19 6.91
CA VAL A 4 -20.04 -2.86 6.56
C VAL A 4 -18.85 -1.93 6.84
N ALA A 5 -17.86 -2.43 7.56
CA ALA A 5 -16.56 -1.79 7.71
C ALA A 5 -15.54 -2.41 6.75
N ILE A 6 -14.74 -1.56 6.10
CA ILE A 6 -13.58 -1.96 5.30
C ILE A 6 -12.33 -1.36 5.92
N ILE A 7 -11.31 -2.18 6.20
CA ILE A 7 -10.03 -1.71 6.73
C ILE A 7 -9.03 -1.59 5.58
N GLY A 8 -8.65 -0.37 5.23
CA GLY A 8 -7.66 -0.05 4.21
C GLY A 8 -8.27 0.36 2.86
N SER A 9 -7.72 1.42 2.27
CA SER A 9 -8.09 1.96 0.96
C SER A 9 -6.97 1.79 -0.08
N GLY A 10 -6.20 0.72 0.05
CA GLY A 10 -5.33 0.21 -1.02
C GLY A 10 -6.13 -0.44 -2.17
N PRO A 11 -5.47 -1.02 -3.17
CA PRO A 11 -6.13 -1.62 -4.34
C PRO A 11 -7.26 -2.60 -4.00
N CYS A 12 -7.09 -3.44 -2.97
CA CYS A 12 -8.12 -4.37 -2.51
C CYS A 12 -9.35 -3.65 -1.95
N GLY A 13 -9.17 -2.70 -1.03
CA GLY A 13 -10.26 -1.92 -0.45
C GLY A 13 -11.00 -1.08 -1.49
N LEU A 14 -10.27 -0.44 -2.40
CA LEU A 14 -10.85 0.31 -3.51
C LEU A 14 -11.64 -0.59 -4.47
N SER A 15 -11.18 -1.82 -4.72
CA SER A 15 -11.91 -2.79 -5.55
C SER A 15 -13.21 -3.25 -4.88
N LEU A 16 -13.22 -3.43 -3.56
CA LEU A 16 -14.44 -3.74 -2.80
C LEU A 16 -15.44 -2.59 -2.85
N LEU A 17 -14.98 -1.34 -2.63
CA LEU A 17 -15.81 -0.15 -2.77
C LEU A 17 -16.38 -0.04 -4.20
N ARG A 18 -15.58 -0.33 -5.23
CA ARG A 18 -16.04 -0.38 -6.62
C ARG A 18 -17.10 -1.45 -6.85
N ALA A 19 -16.95 -2.64 -6.25
CA ALA A 19 -17.94 -3.71 -6.39
C ALA A 19 -19.31 -3.31 -5.81
N PHE A 20 -19.33 -2.69 -4.62
CA PHE A 20 -20.57 -2.14 -4.05
C PHE A 20 -21.16 -1.05 -4.93
N GLN A 21 -20.33 -0.12 -5.41
CA GLN A 21 -20.79 0.98 -6.24
C GLN A 21 -21.36 0.50 -7.59
N GLN A 22 -20.79 -0.54 -8.20
CA GLN A 22 -21.38 -1.19 -9.39
C GLN A 22 -22.72 -1.88 -9.11
N ALA A 23 -22.90 -2.46 -7.92
CA ALA A 23 -24.18 -3.04 -7.52
C ALA A 23 -25.24 -1.94 -7.35
N GLU A 24 -24.88 -0.81 -6.74
CA GLU A 24 -25.73 0.37 -6.62
C GLU A 24 -26.13 0.94 -8.00
N GLU A 25 -25.18 1.05 -8.94
CA GLU A 25 -25.46 1.47 -10.33
C GLU A 25 -26.47 0.54 -11.04
N LYS A 26 -26.48 -0.75 -10.68
CA LYS A 26 -27.45 -1.75 -11.18
C LYS A 26 -28.80 -1.71 -10.44
N GLY A 27 -29.01 -0.74 -9.57
CA GLY A 27 -30.24 -0.58 -8.79
C GLY A 27 -30.36 -1.53 -7.60
N GLN A 28 -29.29 -2.22 -7.21
CA GLN A 28 -29.29 -3.08 -6.03
C GLN A 28 -29.18 -2.22 -4.77
N LYS A 29 -29.89 -2.62 -3.71
CA LYS A 29 -29.72 -2.00 -2.39
C LYS A 29 -28.36 -2.42 -1.83
N ILE A 30 -27.52 -1.44 -1.52
CA ILE A 30 -26.22 -1.65 -0.87
C ILE A 30 -26.30 -1.36 0.64
N PRO A 31 -25.43 -1.97 1.46
CA PRO A 31 -25.32 -1.60 2.87
C PRO A 31 -24.76 -0.18 3.05
N GLU A 32 -24.85 0.33 4.28
CA GLU A 32 -24.03 1.46 4.70
C GLU A 32 -22.55 1.01 4.77
N ILE A 33 -21.65 1.75 4.13
CA ILE A 33 -20.24 1.38 4.02
C ILE A 33 -19.37 2.46 4.64
N VAL A 34 -18.44 2.05 5.49
CA VAL A 34 -17.37 2.91 6.00
C VAL A 34 -16.03 2.23 5.75
N CYS A 35 -15.13 2.90 5.04
CA CYS A 35 -13.75 2.46 4.84
C CYS A 35 -12.82 3.30 5.71
N TYR A 36 -11.99 2.65 6.52
CA TYR A 36 -11.00 3.32 7.37
C TYR A 36 -9.62 3.22 6.74
N GLU A 37 -8.94 4.35 6.58
CA GLU A 37 -7.58 4.43 6.04
C GLU A 37 -6.67 5.15 7.00
N LYS A 38 -5.56 4.51 7.39
CA LYS A 38 -4.59 5.11 8.30
C LYS A 38 -3.78 6.22 7.64
N GLN A 39 -3.54 6.14 6.33
CA GLN A 39 -2.82 7.18 5.58
C GLN A 39 -3.68 8.42 5.35
N GLU A 40 -3.04 9.50 4.92
CA GLU A 40 -3.74 10.77 4.62
C GLU A 40 -4.48 10.75 3.27
N ASP A 41 -4.11 9.83 2.38
CA ASP A 41 -4.77 9.57 1.10
C ASP A 41 -4.73 8.06 0.78
N TRP A 42 -5.55 7.64 -0.18
CA TRP A 42 -5.74 6.26 -0.64
C TRP A 42 -4.56 5.72 -1.47
N GLY A 43 -4.67 4.46 -1.91
CA GLY A 43 -3.71 3.83 -2.83
C GLY A 43 -2.79 2.82 -2.15
N GLY A 44 -2.79 2.73 -0.82
CA GLY A 44 -2.05 1.71 -0.07
C GLY A 44 -0.55 1.81 -0.32
N LEU A 45 0.08 0.72 -0.75
CA LEU A 45 1.52 0.70 -1.09
C LEU A 45 1.88 1.66 -2.24
N TRP A 46 0.94 2.01 -3.12
CA TRP A 46 1.22 2.88 -4.27
C TRP A 46 1.34 4.37 -3.87
N ASN A 47 0.84 4.73 -2.69
CA ASN A 47 0.95 6.07 -2.13
C ASN A 47 2.32 6.26 -1.49
N TYR A 48 3.29 6.73 -2.27
CA TYR A 48 4.68 6.86 -1.85
C TYR A 48 4.85 7.87 -0.71
N SER A 49 5.73 7.53 0.24
CA SER A 49 6.16 8.42 1.30
C SER A 49 7.67 8.33 1.47
N TRP A 50 8.33 9.47 1.67
CA TRP A 50 9.75 9.50 2.00
C TRP A 50 10.04 9.01 3.42
N ARG A 51 9.03 8.96 4.30
CA ARG A 51 9.16 8.53 5.70
C ARG A 51 9.43 7.03 5.77
N THR A 52 10.23 6.65 6.78
CA THR A 52 10.54 5.25 7.15
C THR A 52 10.33 5.08 8.66
N GLY A 53 10.15 3.84 9.13
CA GLY A 53 9.79 3.58 10.53
C GLY A 53 8.36 4.04 10.87
N SER A 54 8.19 5.28 11.35
CA SER A 54 6.90 5.83 11.81
C SER A 54 6.49 7.13 11.12
N ASP A 55 5.18 7.37 11.03
CA ASP A 55 4.61 8.64 10.56
C ASP A 55 4.60 9.71 11.65
N GLN A 56 4.11 10.91 11.32
CA GLN A 56 4.01 12.03 12.26
C GLN A 56 3.09 11.80 13.47
N TYR A 57 2.32 10.71 13.47
CA TYR A 57 1.41 10.31 14.53
C TYR A 57 1.92 9.08 15.31
N GLY A 58 3.09 8.55 14.96
CA GLY A 58 3.70 7.37 15.60
C GLY A 58 3.25 6.03 15.02
N ASP A 59 2.42 6.01 13.96
CA ASP A 59 2.04 4.76 13.30
C ASP A 59 3.17 4.24 12.44
N ALA A 60 3.34 2.91 12.38
CA ALA A 60 4.25 2.30 11.43
C ALA A 60 3.89 2.69 9.99
N ILE A 61 4.88 3.13 9.21
CA ILE A 61 4.71 3.48 7.80
C ILE A 61 4.28 2.22 7.02
N PRO A 62 3.16 2.24 6.28
CA PRO A 62 2.78 1.06 5.49
C PRO A 62 3.59 0.93 4.20
N ASN A 63 4.14 2.04 3.70
CA ASN A 63 4.75 2.10 2.38
C ASN A 63 6.13 1.41 2.35
N SER A 64 6.30 0.48 1.41
CA SER A 64 7.56 -0.22 1.13
C SER A 64 8.10 0.09 -0.27
N MET A 65 7.54 1.10 -0.94
CA MET A 65 7.96 1.51 -2.29
C MET A 65 9.05 2.58 -2.21
N TYR A 66 9.84 2.66 -3.26
CA TYR A 66 11.00 3.53 -3.36
C TYR A 66 10.95 4.41 -4.61
N ARG A 67 11.80 5.43 -4.63
CA ARG A 67 12.05 6.21 -5.83
C ARG A 67 12.51 5.27 -6.95
N TYR A 68 12.10 5.60 -8.17
CA TYR A 68 12.44 4.84 -9.37
C TYR A 68 11.85 3.43 -9.44
N LEU A 69 10.85 3.10 -8.62
CA LEU A 69 10.12 1.83 -8.73
C LEU A 69 9.24 1.81 -10.00
N TRP A 70 9.34 0.72 -10.76
CA TRP A 70 8.53 0.43 -11.94
C TRP A 70 7.71 -0.83 -11.68
N SER A 71 6.68 -1.07 -12.51
CA SER A 71 5.96 -2.33 -12.49
C SER A 71 6.95 -3.48 -12.64
N ASN A 72 6.87 -4.49 -11.78
CA ASN A 72 7.71 -5.69 -11.84
C ASN A 72 7.10 -6.81 -12.72
N GLY A 73 5.91 -6.59 -13.25
CA GLY A 73 5.24 -7.45 -14.22
C GLY A 73 4.54 -6.64 -15.31
N PRO A 74 4.12 -7.28 -16.42
CA PRO A 74 3.40 -6.62 -17.49
C PRO A 74 2.09 -6.01 -16.99
N LYS A 75 1.80 -4.76 -17.36
CA LYS A 75 0.58 -4.05 -16.96
C LYS A 75 -0.69 -4.80 -17.43
N GLU A 76 -0.59 -5.52 -18.54
CA GLU A 76 -1.68 -6.31 -19.11
C GLU A 76 -2.14 -7.42 -18.15
N CYS A 77 -1.26 -7.91 -17.27
CA CYS A 77 -1.60 -8.93 -16.27
C CYS A 77 -2.34 -8.36 -15.05
N LEU A 78 -2.40 -7.04 -14.91
CA LEU A 78 -3.00 -6.34 -13.77
C LEU A 78 -4.07 -5.32 -14.17
N GLU A 79 -4.45 -5.31 -15.46
CA GLU A 79 -5.48 -4.44 -15.99
C GLU A 79 -6.85 -4.78 -15.37
N PHE A 80 -7.58 -3.75 -14.95
CA PHE A 80 -8.94 -3.91 -14.48
C PHE A 80 -9.87 -4.20 -15.65
N ALA A 81 -10.60 -5.32 -15.56
CA ALA A 81 -11.56 -5.73 -16.59
C ALA A 81 -12.72 -4.72 -16.77
N ASP A 82 -12.98 -3.86 -15.79
CA ASP A 82 -14.02 -2.82 -15.84
C ASP A 82 -13.50 -1.41 -16.12
N TYR A 83 -12.19 -1.26 -16.36
CA TYR A 83 -11.54 0.03 -16.58
C TYR A 83 -10.16 -0.16 -17.23
N SER A 84 -10.08 -0.09 -18.56
CA SER A 84 -8.82 -0.38 -19.27
C SER A 84 -7.79 0.75 -19.18
N PHE A 85 -6.52 0.42 -19.43
CA PHE A 85 -5.45 1.39 -19.60
C PHE A 85 -5.74 2.37 -20.73
N ASP A 86 -6.31 1.90 -21.84
CA ASP A 86 -6.71 2.76 -22.97
C ASP A 86 -7.84 3.71 -22.57
N GLU A 87 -8.80 3.25 -21.77
CA GLU A 87 -9.85 4.12 -21.24
C GLU A 87 -9.26 5.22 -20.36
N HIS A 88 -8.25 4.91 -19.54
CA HIS A 88 -7.65 5.88 -18.64
C HIS A 88 -6.72 6.86 -19.35
N PHE A 89 -5.70 6.35 -20.06
CA PHE A 89 -4.62 7.16 -20.62
C PHE A 89 -4.92 7.73 -22.00
N LYS A 90 -5.91 7.19 -22.73
CA LYS A 90 -6.29 7.62 -24.09
C LYS A 90 -5.18 7.50 -25.13
N GLN A 91 -4.08 6.83 -24.78
CA GLN A 91 -2.94 6.54 -25.66
C GLN A 91 -2.25 5.26 -25.19
N PRO A 92 -1.61 4.51 -26.10
CA PRO A 92 -0.78 3.38 -25.72
C PRO A 92 0.36 3.80 -24.80
N ILE A 93 0.63 2.99 -23.77
CA ILE A 93 1.78 3.15 -22.88
C ILE A 93 2.59 1.84 -22.80
N PRO A 94 3.89 1.89 -22.47
CA PRO A 94 4.69 0.68 -22.29
C PRO A 94 4.13 -0.27 -21.23
N SER A 95 4.42 -1.57 -21.37
CA SER A 95 3.91 -2.60 -20.45
C SER A 95 4.51 -2.56 -19.05
N PHE A 96 5.62 -1.85 -18.84
CA PHE A 96 6.22 -1.65 -17.53
C PHE A 96 6.21 -0.17 -17.19
N PRO A 97 5.10 0.37 -16.67
CA PRO A 97 5.01 1.77 -16.27
C PRO A 97 5.68 2.04 -14.90
N PRO A 98 6.17 3.27 -14.64
CA PRO A 98 6.59 3.71 -13.31
C PRO A 98 5.45 3.66 -12.29
N ARG A 99 5.80 3.61 -10.99
CA ARG A 99 4.84 3.65 -9.87
C ARG A 99 3.77 4.74 -10.01
N GLU A 100 4.16 5.96 -10.35
CA GLU A 100 3.26 7.12 -10.44
C GLU A 100 2.17 6.93 -11.49
N VAL A 101 2.51 6.28 -12.60
CA VAL A 101 1.58 5.97 -13.69
C VAL A 101 0.56 4.93 -13.23
N LEU A 102 0.98 3.87 -12.54
CA LEU A 102 0.04 2.89 -11.98
C LEU A 102 -0.81 3.47 -10.84
N TYR A 103 -0.24 4.35 -10.02
CA TYR A 103 -0.99 5.08 -9.00
C TYR A 103 -2.10 5.92 -9.63
N ASP A 104 -1.79 6.68 -10.69
CA ASP A 104 -2.79 7.46 -11.42
C ASP A 104 -3.90 6.58 -12.01
N TYR A 105 -3.54 5.46 -12.63
CA TYR A 105 -4.49 4.49 -13.16
C TYR A 105 -5.43 3.91 -12.09
N ILE A 106 -4.88 3.46 -10.95
CA ILE A 106 -5.66 2.91 -9.82
C ILE A 106 -6.64 3.97 -9.30
N LEU A 107 -6.18 5.19 -9.11
CA LEU A 107 -7.01 6.27 -8.60
C LEU A 107 -8.00 6.81 -9.63
N GLY A 108 -7.68 6.75 -10.92
CA GLY A 108 -8.59 7.13 -12.00
C GLY A 108 -9.90 6.35 -11.92
N ARG A 109 -9.81 5.03 -11.73
CA ARG A 109 -10.99 4.17 -11.54
C ARG A 109 -11.79 4.56 -10.30
N ALA A 110 -11.11 4.78 -9.17
CA ALA A 110 -11.76 5.12 -7.90
C ALA A 110 -12.42 6.52 -7.92
N LYS A 111 -11.78 7.49 -8.58
CA LYS A 111 -12.31 8.84 -8.78
C LYS A 111 -13.54 8.82 -9.69
N LYS A 112 -13.50 8.08 -10.80
CA LYS A 112 -14.64 7.93 -11.73
C LYS A 112 -15.89 7.40 -11.01
N ALA A 113 -15.72 6.48 -10.08
CA ALA A 113 -16.81 5.91 -9.27
C ALA A 113 -17.14 6.72 -7.98
N ASN A 114 -16.52 7.88 -7.78
CA ASN A 114 -16.69 8.74 -6.60
C ASN A 114 -16.55 7.97 -5.27
N LEU A 115 -15.55 7.07 -5.17
CA LEU A 115 -15.40 6.17 -4.02
C LEU A 115 -14.87 6.89 -2.76
N LYS A 116 -14.32 8.10 -2.90
CA LYS A 116 -13.73 8.86 -1.78
C LYS A 116 -14.73 9.15 -0.67
N LYS A 117 -16.02 9.25 -1.02
CA LYS A 117 -17.13 9.51 -0.08
C LYS A 117 -17.30 8.43 1.00
N TYR A 118 -16.82 7.22 0.77
CA TYR A 118 -16.90 6.12 1.74
C TYR A 118 -15.71 6.07 2.71
N ILE A 119 -14.66 6.87 2.49
CA ILE A 119 -13.36 6.69 3.14
C ILE A 119 -13.13 7.74 4.22
N GLN A 120 -12.76 7.28 5.41
CA GLN A 120 -12.26 8.09 6.52
C GLN A 120 -10.74 7.94 6.60
N PHE A 121 -10.03 8.95 6.09
CA PHE A 121 -8.57 9.03 6.13
C PHE A 121 -8.04 9.40 7.52
N ASN A 122 -6.72 9.24 7.72
CA ASN A 122 -6.05 9.49 8.98
C ASN A 122 -6.72 8.77 10.16
N THR A 123 -7.32 7.61 9.90
CA THR A 123 -8.12 6.86 10.85
C THR A 123 -7.61 5.43 10.93
N THR A 124 -6.97 5.11 12.04
CA THR A 124 -6.37 3.79 12.28
C THR A 124 -7.36 2.91 13.01
N VAL A 125 -7.67 1.73 12.46
CA VAL A 125 -8.41 0.71 13.20
C VAL A 125 -7.46 0.10 14.23
N THR A 126 -7.79 0.21 15.50
CA THR A 126 -6.96 -0.26 16.62
C THR A 126 -7.40 -1.62 17.13
N GLU A 127 -8.68 -1.93 17.05
CA GLU A 127 -9.24 -3.21 17.49
C GLU A 127 -10.51 -3.54 16.69
N ALA A 128 -10.73 -4.83 16.46
CA ALA A 128 -12.01 -5.36 16.00
C ALA A 128 -12.38 -6.60 16.81
N LYS A 129 -13.53 -6.57 17.47
CA LYS A 129 -14.01 -7.65 18.34
C LYS A 129 -15.37 -8.14 17.89
N PHE A 130 -15.50 -9.44 17.66
CA PHE A 130 -16.79 -10.05 17.40
C PHE A 130 -17.52 -10.32 18.72
N ASN A 131 -18.72 -9.79 18.88
CA ASN A 131 -19.52 -9.91 20.12
C ASN A 131 -20.57 -11.05 20.06
N GLY A 132 -20.50 -11.91 19.04
CA GLY A 132 -21.47 -12.98 18.80
C GLY A 132 -22.54 -12.64 17.76
N ASN A 133 -22.72 -11.35 17.44
CA ASN A 133 -23.68 -10.89 16.42
C ASN A 133 -23.06 -9.88 15.44
N GLN A 134 -22.26 -8.95 15.94
CA GLN A 134 -21.64 -7.87 15.17
C GLN A 134 -20.16 -7.73 15.53
N PHE A 135 -19.44 -7.00 14.69
CA PHE A 135 -18.07 -6.54 14.94
C PHE A 135 -18.11 -5.16 15.58
N GLU A 136 -17.65 -5.05 16.81
CA GLU A 136 -17.29 -3.77 17.41
C GLU A 136 -15.89 -3.38 16.91
N VAL A 137 -15.81 -2.28 16.16
CA VAL A 137 -14.56 -1.80 15.55
C VAL A 137 -14.17 -0.47 16.19
N SER A 138 -13.04 -0.47 16.87
CA SER A 138 -12.43 0.69 17.52
C SER A 138 -11.46 1.38 16.56
N VAL A 139 -11.57 2.69 16.45
CA VAL A 139 -10.75 3.52 15.56
C VAL A 139 -10.17 4.73 16.28
N LEU A 140 -8.96 5.11 15.89
CA LEU A 140 -8.27 6.33 16.31
C LEU A 140 -8.21 7.30 15.13
N ASN A 141 -8.88 8.45 15.24
CA ASN A 141 -8.67 9.57 14.33
C ASN A 141 -7.42 10.35 14.76
N LYS A 142 -6.40 10.32 13.91
CA LYS A 142 -5.06 10.83 14.22
C LYS A 142 -4.97 12.35 14.18
N LYS A 143 -5.88 13.02 13.47
CA LYS A 143 -5.86 14.48 13.32
C LYS A 143 -6.31 15.20 14.59
N ASN A 144 -7.26 14.62 15.31
CA ASN A 144 -7.84 15.19 16.52
C ASN A 144 -7.62 14.31 17.77
N ASN A 145 -6.92 13.18 17.62
CA ASN A 145 -6.62 12.23 18.67
C ASN A 145 -7.87 11.67 19.39
N THR A 146 -8.96 11.47 18.65
CA THR A 146 -10.21 10.93 19.22
C THR A 146 -10.37 9.46 18.92
N ILE A 147 -10.79 8.70 19.93
CA ILE A 147 -11.13 7.28 19.82
C ILE A 147 -12.66 7.16 19.70
N ALA A 148 -13.10 6.30 18.80
CA ALA A 148 -14.51 5.94 18.65
C ALA A 148 -14.65 4.45 18.35
N SER A 149 -15.76 3.86 18.78
CA SER A 149 -16.12 2.48 18.47
C SER A 149 -17.47 2.44 17.79
N ASN A 150 -17.59 1.63 16.74
CA ASN A 150 -18.83 1.47 15.97
C ASN A 150 -19.10 -0.02 15.73
N ASN A 151 -20.37 -0.41 15.74
CA ASN A 151 -20.79 -1.77 15.44
C ASN A 151 -21.07 -1.95 13.95
N TYR A 152 -20.62 -3.08 13.40
CA TYR A 152 -20.76 -3.44 12.00
C TYR A 152 -21.27 -4.88 11.87
N ASP A 153 -22.16 -5.13 10.92
CA ASP A 153 -22.64 -6.49 10.64
C ASP A 153 -21.55 -7.32 9.93
N TYR A 154 -20.74 -6.67 9.09
CA TYR A 154 -19.62 -7.29 8.40
C TYR A 154 -18.36 -6.44 8.50
N LEU A 155 -17.22 -7.13 8.57
CA LEU A 155 -15.90 -6.55 8.54
C LEU A 155 -15.10 -7.15 7.38
N ILE A 156 -14.51 -6.30 6.54
CA ILE A 156 -13.64 -6.71 5.45
C ILE A 156 -12.23 -6.15 5.70
N VAL A 157 -11.24 -7.04 5.80
CA VAL A 157 -9.85 -6.66 6.09
C VAL A 157 -9.05 -6.59 4.79
N ALA A 158 -8.63 -5.38 4.41
CA ALA A 158 -7.85 -5.09 3.22
C ALA A 158 -6.56 -4.29 3.56
N SER A 159 -5.97 -4.58 4.73
CA SER A 159 -4.83 -3.85 5.31
C SER A 159 -3.47 -4.19 4.68
N GLY A 160 -3.40 -5.24 3.84
CA GLY A 160 -2.15 -5.70 3.21
C GLY A 160 -1.22 -6.46 4.15
N HIS A 161 -0.16 -7.04 3.59
CA HIS A 161 0.79 -7.90 4.32
C HIS A 161 2.26 -7.73 3.90
N PHE A 162 2.61 -6.64 3.19
CA PHE A 162 3.98 -6.33 2.75
C PHE A 162 4.57 -5.09 3.45
N SER A 163 4.08 -4.79 4.64
CA SER A 163 4.42 -3.57 5.39
C SER A 163 5.05 -3.83 6.75
N VAL A 164 4.92 -5.06 7.29
CA VAL A 164 5.58 -5.44 8.55
C VAL A 164 6.82 -6.25 8.17
N PRO A 165 8.04 -5.73 8.40
CA PRO A 165 9.26 -6.38 7.95
C PRO A 165 9.61 -7.59 8.84
N TYR A 166 10.18 -8.63 8.23
CA TYR A 166 10.88 -9.68 8.96
C TYR A 166 12.38 -9.37 8.93
N ILE A 167 12.95 -9.07 10.08
CA ILE A 167 14.37 -8.67 10.20
C ILE A 167 15.11 -9.76 11.00
N PRO A 168 15.74 -10.74 10.32
CA PRO A 168 16.54 -11.75 11.01
C PRO A 168 17.82 -11.15 11.60
N GLU A 169 18.23 -11.60 12.79
CA GLU A 169 19.55 -11.26 13.34
C GLU A 169 20.63 -12.17 12.73
N TYR A 170 21.73 -11.56 12.28
CA TYR A 170 22.94 -12.27 11.86
C TYR A 170 24.11 -12.00 12.81
N LYS A 171 25.01 -12.98 12.94
CA LYS A 171 26.27 -12.78 13.69
C LYS A 171 27.06 -11.63 13.07
N GLY A 172 27.42 -10.65 13.91
CA GLY A 172 28.19 -9.47 13.49
C GLY A 172 27.35 -8.28 13.01
N MET A 173 26.03 -8.43 12.87
CA MET A 173 25.12 -7.37 12.41
C MET A 173 25.21 -6.11 13.30
N LYS A 174 25.24 -6.28 14.64
CA LYS A 174 25.34 -5.18 15.62
C LYS A 174 26.68 -4.45 15.61
N SER A 175 27.73 -5.11 15.14
CA SER A 175 29.10 -4.55 15.07
C SER A 175 29.46 -4.08 13.66
N PHE A 176 28.57 -4.23 12.68
CA PHE A 176 28.83 -3.80 11.31
C PHE A 176 28.86 -2.27 11.24
N PRO A 177 29.95 -1.65 10.74
CA PRO A 177 30.10 -0.20 10.76
C PRO A 177 29.30 0.51 9.65
N GLY A 178 28.74 -0.24 8.71
CA GLY A 178 27.95 0.28 7.60
C GLY A 178 26.46 0.37 7.91
N ARG A 179 25.71 0.86 6.93
CA ARG A 179 24.25 0.96 7.02
C ARG A 179 23.61 -0.41 6.84
N ILE A 180 22.63 -0.72 7.70
CA ILE A 180 21.75 -1.89 7.57
C ILE A 180 20.31 -1.39 7.58
N LEU A 181 19.51 -1.81 6.61
CA LEU A 181 18.08 -1.55 6.54
C LEU A 181 17.35 -2.74 5.92
N HIS A 182 16.07 -2.91 6.25
CA HIS A 182 15.19 -3.84 5.54
C HIS A 182 14.68 -3.18 4.25
N GLY A 183 14.32 -3.95 3.21
CA GLY A 183 13.76 -3.40 1.96
C GLY A 183 12.49 -2.55 2.14
N HIS A 184 11.81 -2.69 3.28
CA HIS A 184 10.70 -1.83 3.70
C HIS A 184 11.11 -0.36 3.86
N ASP A 185 12.32 -0.11 4.37
CA ASP A 185 12.85 1.23 4.66
C ASP A 185 13.73 1.76 3.51
N PHE A 186 13.89 1.00 2.43
CA PHE A 186 14.62 1.46 1.25
C PHE A 186 13.80 2.55 0.53
N ARG A 187 14.44 3.67 0.16
CA ARG A 187 13.77 4.80 -0.49
C ARG A 187 14.48 5.33 -1.72
N ASP A 188 15.81 5.39 -1.71
CA ASP A 188 16.56 6.02 -2.79
C ASP A 188 17.86 5.29 -3.06
N ALA A 189 18.00 4.71 -4.26
CA ALA A 189 19.21 4.00 -4.66
C ALA A 189 20.44 4.92 -4.76
N GLU A 190 20.24 6.23 -4.94
CA GLU A 190 21.32 7.23 -4.98
C GLU A 190 22.13 7.27 -3.67
N GLU A 191 21.54 6.86 -2.54
CA GLU A 191 22.25 6.81 -1.26
C GLU A 191 23.41 5.78 -1.25
N PHE A 192 23.40 4.85 -2.21
CA PHE A 192 24.40 3.79 -2.36
C PHE A 192 25.36 4.02 -3.52
N ARG A 193 25.35 5.19 -4.16
CA ARG A 193 26.29 5.54 -5.20
C ARG A 193 27.74 5.39 -4.71
N ASN A 194 28.57 4.74 -5.52
CA ASN A 194 29.98 4.40 -5.25
C ASN A 194 30.18 3.54 -3.98
N LYS A 195 29.16 2.79 -3.54
CA LYS A 195 29.25 1.84 -2.41
C LYS A 195 29.26 0.40 -2.90
N ASP A 196 29.86 -0.49 -2.11
CA ASP A 196 29.67 -1.93 -2.24
C ASP A 196 28.45 -2.34 -1.42
N VAL A 197 27.43 -2.86 -2.09
CA VAL A 197 26.12 -3.16 -1.49
C VAL A 197 25.92 -4.66 -1.40
N VAL A 198 25.50 -5.14 -0.23
CA VAL A 198 25.01 -6.50 -0.05
C VAL A 198 23.49 -6.48 0.09
N VAL A 199 22.80 -7.23 -0.76
CA VAL A 199 21.35 -7.43 -0.71
C VAL A 199 21.08 -8.86 -0.23
N LEU A 200 20.40 -9.00 0.91
CA LEU A 200 20.06 -10.30 1.49
C LEU A 200 18.63 -10.70 1.10
N GLY A 201 18.48 -11.83 0.41
CA GLY A 201 17.22 -12.38 -0.07
C GLY A 201 17.28 -12.82 -1.54
N SER A 202 16.26 -13.55 -1.99
CA SER A 202 16.21 -14.19 -3.32
C SER A 202 14.85 -14.09 -4.00
N SER A 203 14.10 -13.02 -3.72
CA SER A 203 12.78 -12.75 -4.32
C SER A 203 12.70 -11.33 -4.89
N TYR A 204 11.51 -10.88 -5.30
CA TYR A 204 11.28 -9.65 -6.07
C TYR A 204 12.00 -8.41 -5.51
N SER A 205 11.91 -8.18 -4.19
CA SER A 205 12.57 -7.01 -3.59
C SER A 205 14.10 -7.10 -3.68
N ALA A 206 14.67 -8.29 -3.54
CA ALA A 206 16.12 -8.46 -3.62
C ALA A 206 16.60 -8.21 -5.06
N GLU A 207 15.89 -8.78 -6.04
CA GLU A 207 16.16 -8.56 -7.47
C GLU A 207 16.07 -7.08 -7.84
N ASP A 208 14.93 -6.43 -7.59
CA ASP A 208 14.73 -5.05 -8.05
C ASP A 208 15.63 -4.07 -7.30
N ILE A 209 15.74 -4.15 -5.97
CA ILE A 209 16.61 -3.24 -5.20
C ILE A 209 18.08 -3.40 -5.61
N ALA A 210 18.56 -4.63 -5.87
CA ALA A 210 19.90 -4.85 -6.37
C ALA A 210 20.12 -4.17 -7.73
N LEU A 211 19.16 -4.32 -8.65
CA LEU A 211 19.19 -3.67 -9.95
C LEU A 211 19.09 -2.14 -9.84
N GLN A 212 18.29 -1.60 -8.93
CA GLN A 212 18.24 -0.16 -8.67
C GLN A 212 19.59 0.36 -8.18
N CYS A 213 20.18 -0.28 -7.16
CA CYS A 213 21.51 0.10 -6.66
C CYS A 213 22.55 0.08 -7.78
N TYR A 214 22.58 -0.97 -8.61
CA TYR A 214 23.48 -1.06 -9.76
C TYR A 214 23.22 0.07 -10.78
N LYS A 215 21.97 0.24 -11.22
CA LYS A 215 21.56 1.26 -12.19
C LYS A 215 21.91 2.68 -11.75
N TYR A 216 21.79 2.96 -10.46
CA TYR A 216 22.05 4.27 -9.87
C TYR A 216 23.49 4.43 -9.33
N GLY A 217 24.39 3.51 -9.69
CA GLY A 217 25.84 3.73 -9.58
C GLY A 217 26.48 3.19 -8.31
N ALA A 218 25.94 2.15 -7.68
CA ALA A 218 26.71 1.34 -6.74
C ALA A 218 27.98 0.79 -7.42
N ASN A 219 29.08 0.71 -6.67
CA ASN A 219 30.36 0.20 -7.17
C ASN A 219 30.28 -1.31 -7.45
N SER A 220 29.62 -2.04 -6.54
CA SER A 220 29.29 -3.45 -6.71
C SER A 220 28.00 -3.80 -5.97
N VAL A 221 27.32 -4.84 -6.43
CA VAL A 221 26.15 -5.39 -5.75
C VAL A 221 26.31 -6.90 -5.62
N THR A 222 26.26 -7.41 -4.39
CA THR A 222 26.30 -8.84 -4.07
C THR A 222 24.95 -9.26 -3.52
N ILE A 223 24.33 -10.27 -4.12
CA ILE A 223 23.12 -10.88 -3.58
C ILE A 223 23.51 -12.12 -2.77
N GLY A 224 23.08 -12.18 -1.50
CA GLY A 224 23.27 -13.34 -0.62
C GLY A 224 21.92 -13.88 -0.15
N TYR A 225 21.83 -15.19 0.12
CA TYR A 225 20.62 -15.85 0.62
C TYR A 225 20.94 -16.84 1.74
#